data_AF-A0A3C0KSM4-F1
#
_entry.id   AF-A0A3C0KSM4-F1
#
_cell.length_a   1.000
_cell.length_b   1.000
_cell.length_c   1.000
_cell.angle_alpha   90.00
_cell.angle_beta   90.00
_cell.angle_gamma   90.00
#
_symmetry.space_group_name_H-M   'P 1'
#
loop_
_entity.id
_entity.type
_entity.pdbx_description
1 polymer ?
#
loop_
_entity_poly.entity_id
_entity_poly.type
_entity_poly.pdbx_seq_one_letter_code
_entity_poly.pdbx_strand_id
1 'polypeptide(L)'
;MNQLQKNIALWLVVSLVFVMLYHLFTQPKGQQESVVYSDFVAYVDKGQVKEVTIQGENVTGKLADNKTFKTFMPKDTDLIATLKEKNVRISAKPVEDSPWYMTILISWFPMLLLIGVWIFFMRQMQGGG
;
A
#
# COMPACT_ATOMS: atom_id res chain seq x y z
N MET A 1 28.21 13.30 -31.26
CA MET A 1 27.30 13.64 -30.15
C MET A 1 28.16 14.18 -29.02
N ASN A 2 28.06 15.48 -28.74
CA ASN A 2 28.93 16.15 -27.77
C ASN A 2 28.86 15.45 -26.40
N GLN A 3 29.99 15.24 -25.75
CA GLN A 3 30.12 14.71 -24.38
C GLN A 3 29.09 15.33 -23.42
N LEU A 4 28.82 16.63 -23.60
CA LEU A 4 27.81 17.40 -22.88
C LEU A 4 26.37 16.89 -23.08
N GLN A 5 25.98 16.51 -24.30
CA GLN A 5 24.66 15.94 -24.59
C GLN A 5 24.50 14.54 -23.96
N LYS A 6 25.57 13.74 -23.93
CA LYS A 6 25.56 12.41 -23.28
C LYS A 6 25.40 12.53 -21.77
N ASN A 7 26.06 13.49 -21.13
CA ASN A 7 25.94 13.73 -19.69
C ASN A 7 24.56 14.28 -19.31
N ILE A 8 24.02 15.23 -20.08
CA ILE A 8 22.67 15.79 -19.85
C ILE A 8 21.59 14.72 -20.00
N ALA A 9 21.67 13.88 -21.04
CA ALA A 9 20.71 12.80 -21.26
C ALA A 9 20.69 11.81 -20.09
N LEU A 10 21.86 11.52 -19.51
CA LEU A 10 22.01 10.61 -18.39
C LEU A 10 21.39 11.19 -17.11
N TRP A 11 21.68 12.46 -16.80
CA TRP A 11 21.06 13.16 -15.67
C TRP A 11 19.54 13.27 -15.80
N LEU A 12 19.03 13.45 -17.02
CA LEU A 12 17.60 13.42 -17.31
C LEU A 12 16.97 12.07 -16.96
N VAL A 13 17.59 10.96 -17.39
CA VAL A 13 17.10 9.60 -17.07
C VAL A 13 17.08 9.36 -15.56
N VAL A 14 18.12 9.77 -14.84
CA VAL A 14 18.17 9.66 -13.38
C VAL A 14 17.04 10.45 -12.73
N SER A 15 16.84 11.71 -13.14
CA SER A 15 15.76 12.55 -12.61
C SER A 15 14.38 11.94 -12.87
N LEU A 16 14.16 11.36 -14.06
CA LEU A 16 12.91 10.74 -14.45
C LEU A 16 12.62 9.49 -13.59
N VAL A 17 13.64 8.68 -13.32
CA VAL A 17 13.52 7.55 -12.40
C VAL A 17 13.14 8.02 -11.00
N PHE A 18 13.77 9.08 -10.49
CA PHE A 18 13.44 9.63 -9.17
C PHE A 18 12.00 10.14 -9.09
N VAL A 19 11.50 10.83 -10.13
CA VAL A 19 10.10 11.30 -10.20
C VAL A 19 9.13 10.11 -10.24
N MET A 20 9.45 9.08 -11.01
CA MET A 20 8.62 7.87 -11.10
C MET A 20 8.59 7.11 -9.77
N LEU A 21 9.74 6.96 -9.10
CA LEU A 21 9.81 6.40 -7.76
C LEU A 21 9.02 7.24 -6.76
N TYR A 22 9.17 8.57 -6.79
CA TYR A 22 8.40 9.48 -5.95
C TYR A 22 6.89 9.26 -6.13
N HIS A 23 6.40 9.17 -7.37
CA HIS A 23 4.99 8.88 -7.66
C HIS A 23 4.53 7.50 -7.15
N LEU A 24 5.38 6.47 -7.25
CA LEU A 24 5.07 5.13 -6.72
C LEU A 24 4.96 5.14 -5.18
N PHE A 25 5.85 5.87 -4.50
CA PHE A 25 5.83 5.99 -3.03
C PHE A 25 4.74 6.94 -2.51
N THR A 26 4.30 7.91 -3.31
CA THR A 26 3.26 8.87 -2.92
C THR A 26 1.85 8.50 -3.38
N GLN A 27 1.64 7.34 -4.02
CA GLN A 27 0.27 6.86 -4.23
C GLN A 27 -0.45 6.83 -2.88
N PRO A 28 -1.51 7.64 -2.69
CA PRO A 28 -2.27 7.60 -1.46
C PRO A 28 -2.91 6.20 -1.40
N LYS A 29 -2.38 5.34 -0.53
CA LYS A 29 -3.12 4.16 -0.06
C LYS A 29 -4.46 4.74 0.37
N GLY A 30 -5.53 4.43 -0.38
CA GLY A 30 -6.81 5.11 -0.27
C GLY A 30 -7.14 5.36 1.19
N GLN A 31 -7.40 6.62 1.53
CA GLN A 31 -7.48 7.13 2.90
C GLN A 31 -8.49 6.31 3.70
N GLN A 32 -8.00 5.22 4.29
CA GLN A 32 -8.81 4.31 5.06
C GLN A 32 -8.64 4.76 6.50
N GLU A 33 -9.68 5.41 7.00
CA GLU A 33 -9.64 6.00 8.34
C GLU A 33 -9.48 4.88 9.37
N SER A 34 -8.47 5.01 10.23
CA SER A 34 -8.26 4.07 11.32
C SER A 34 -9.23 4.41 12.43
N VAL A 35 -10.22 3.54 12.64
CA VAL A 35 -11.28 3.71 13.64
C VAL A 35 -10.98 2.80 14.83
N VAL A 36 -11.13 3.34 16.05
CA VAL A 36 -10.98 2.57 17.28
C VAL A 36 -12.08 1.51 17.36
N TYR A 37 -11.74 0.33 17.87
CA TYR A 37 -12.68 -0.80 17.93
C TYR A 37 -14.02 -0.45 18.60
N SER A 38 -13.99 0.27 19.73
CA SER A 38 -15.20 0.71 20.45
C SER A 38 -16.08 1.63 19.61
N ASP A 39 -15.48 2.54 18.83
CA ASP A 39 -16.22 3.45 17.96
C ASP A 39 -16.87 2.70 16.81
N PHE A 40 -16.16 1.71 16.26
CA PHE A 40 -16.72 0.80 15.28
C PHE A 40 -17.94 0.03 15.82
N VAL A 41 -17.86 -0.53 17.03
CA VAL A 41 -19.01 -1.19 17.68
C VAL A 41 -20.17 -0.21 17.83
N ALA A 42 -19.91 1.02 18.27
CA ALA A 42 -20.93 2.06 18.35
C ALA A 42 -21.55 2.40 16.98
N TYR A 43 -20.77 2.38 15.89
CA TYR A 43 -21.29 2.56 14.53
C TYR A 43 -22.14 1.39 14.05
N VAL A 44 -21.78 0.15 14.42
CA VAL A 44 -22.58 -1.05 14.16
C VAL A 44 -23.92 -0.96 14.91
N ASP A 45 -23.88 -0.56 16.18
CA ASP A 45 -25.08 -0.44 17.01
C ASP A 45 -26.06 0.62 16.48
N LYS A 46 -25.52 1.72 15.96
CA LYS A 46 -26.25 2.80 15.28
C LYS A 46 -26.70 2.45 13.86
N GLY A 47 -26.35 1.27 13.33
CA GLY A 47 -26.71 0.86 11.96
C GLY A 47 -26.01 1.67 10.86
N GLN A 48 -24.87 2.28 11.17
CA GLN A 48 -24.11 3.10 10.23
C GLN A 48 -23.16 2.28 9.36
N VAL A 49 -22.98 1.00 9.63
CA VAL A 49 -22.10 0.09 8.89
C VAL A 49 -22.91 -0.73 7.88
N LYS A 50 -22.55 -0.67 6.60
CA LYS A 50 -23.22 -1.44 5.53
C LYS A 50 -22.57 -2.79 5.29
N GLU A 51 -21.25 -2.80 5.21
CA GLU A 51 -20.48 -4.00 4.92
C GLU A 51 -19.18 -4.02 5.71
N VAL A 52 -18.79 -5.21 6.14
CA VAL A 52 -17.51 -5.49 6.78
C VAL A 52 -16.83 -6.66 6.10
N THR A 53 -15.52 -6.55 5.94
CA THR A 53 -14.62 -7.60 5.48
C THR A 53 -13.64 -7.91 6.61
N ILE A 54 -13.67 -9.15 7.08
CA ILE A 54 -12.84 -9.67 8.16
C ILE A 54 -11.68 -10.46 7.54
N GLN A 55 -10.45 -10.12 7.93
CA GLN A 55 -9.19 -10.74 7.49
C GLN A 55 -8.30 -10.99 8.72
N GLY A 56 -8.46 -12.17 9.34
CA GLY A 56 -7.84 -12.45 10.64
C GLY A 56 -8.34 -11.47 11.69
N GLU A 57 -7.42 -10.71 12.30
CA GLU A 57 -7.75 -9.66 13.29
C GLU A 57 -8.04 -8.29 12.65
N ASN A 58 -7.80 -8.14 11.34
CA ASN A 58 -8.10 -6.90 10.62
C ASN A 58 -9.57 -6.88 10.19
N VAL A 59 -10.28 -5.81 10.51
CA VAL A 59 -11.63 -5.55 10.03
C VAL A 59 -11.61 -4.30 9.17
N THR A 60 -12.17 -4.39 7.98
CA THR A 60 -12.32 -3.27 7.04
C THR A 60 -13.78 -3.16 6.67
N GLY A 61 -14.32 -1.95 6.49
CA GLY A 61 -15.73 -1.83 6.18
C GLY A 61 -16.08 -0.53 5.48
N LYS A 62 -17.34 -0.46 5.04
CA LYS A 62 -17.94 0.76 4.51
C LYS A 62 -19.08 1.22 5.39
N LEU A 63 -19.04 2.50 5.72
CA LEU A 63 -20.12 3.20 6.39
C LEU A 63 -21.24 3.54 5.39
N ALA A 64 -22.39 3.93 5.92
CA ALA A 64 -23.56 4.30 5.15
C ALA A 64 -23.29 5.47 4.20
N ASP A 65 -22.36 6.35 4.56
CA ASP A 65 -21.89 7.53 3.81
C ASP A 65 -20.79 7.22 2.76
N ASN A 66 -20.54 5.93 2.48
CA ASN A 66 -19.49 5.43 1.58
C ASN A 66 -18.04 5.62 2.07
N LYS A 67 -17.81 6.09 3.31
CA LYS A 67 -16.45 6.13 3.85
C LYS A 67 -15.96 4.73 4.19
N THR A 68 -14.69 4.47 3.85
CA THR A 68 -14.02 3.23 4.21
C THR A 68 -13.25 3.41 5.50
N PHE A 69 -13.42 2.47 6.43
CA PHE A 69 -12.67 2.43 7.68
C PHE A 69 -11.89 1.13 7.83
N LYS A 70 -10.91 1.16 8.73
CA LYS A 70 -10.17 0.00 9.19
C LYS A 70 -10.15 0.00 10.72
N THR A 71 -10.35 -1.16 11.31
CA THR A 71 -10.20 -1.38 12.75
C THR A 71 -9.57 -2.75 12.99
N PHE A 72 -9.17 -3.01 14.23
CA PHE A 72 -8.64 -4.29 14.67
C PHE A 72 -9.56 -4.88 15.73
N MET A 73 -10.01 -6.12 15.51
CA MET A 73 -10.86 -6.81 16.48
C MET A 73 -10.03 -7.74 17.37
N PRO A 74 -10.28 -7.77 18.69
CA PRO A 74 -9.77 -8.81 19.56
C PRO A 74 -10.35 -10.19 19.19
N LYS A 75 -9.56 -11.25 19.37
CA LYS A 75 -9.92 -12.63 19.00
C LYS A 75 -11.18 -13.16 19.70
N ASP A 76 -11.46 -12.70 20.92
CA ASP A 76 -12.53 -13.26 21.78
C ASP A 76 -13.82 -12.43 21.76
N THR A 77 -14.19 -11.83 20.62
CA THR A 77 -15.35 -10.95 20.56
C THR A 77 -16.56 -11.56 19.85
N ASP A 78 -17.74 -11.45 20.44
CA ASP A 78 -19.05 -11.85 19.87
C ASP A 78 -19.53 -10.95 18.71
N LEU A 79 -18.62 -10.24 18.05
CA LEU A 79 -18.90 -9.23 17.03
C LEU A 79 -19.75 -9.79 15.87
N ILE A 80 -19.54 -11.05 15.48
CA ILE A 80 -20.27 -11.69 14.38
C ILE A 80 -21.77 -11.76 14.70
N ALA A 81 -22.14 -12.03 15.95
CA ALA A 81 -23.53 -12.09 16.37
C ALA A 81 -24.17 -10.69 16.26
N THR A 82 -23.50 -9.66 16.78
CA THR A 82 -23.95 -8.26 16.71
C THR A 82 -24.11 -7.78 15.26
N LEU A 83 -23.14 -8.08 14.39
CA LEU A 83 -23.19 -7.71 12.97
C LEU A 83 -24.38 -8.39 12.25
N LYS A 84 -24.65 -9.66 12.59
CA LYS A 84 -25.77 -10.42 12.04
C LYS A 84 -27.11 -9.86 12.50
N GLU A 85 -27.23 -9.51 13.78
CA GLU A 85 -28.44 -8.87 14.34
C GLU A 85 -28.75 -7.54 13.65
N LYS A 86 -27.70 -6.76 13.35
CA LYS A 86 -27.81 -5.46 12.67
C LYS A 86 -27.90 -5.57 11.14
N ASN A 87 -28.05 -6.77 10.58
CA ASN A 87 -28.14 -7.02 9.13
C ASN A 87 -26.95 -6.46 8.32
N VAL A 88 -25.76 -6.42 8.93
CA VAL A 88 -24.54 -5.97 8.24
C VAL A 88 -24.05 -7.07 7.31
N ARG A 89 -23.64 -6.70 6.09
CA ARG A 89 -23.06 -7.66 5.15
C ARG A 89 -21.66 -8.06 5.61
N ILE A 90 -21.46 -9.33 5.94
CA ILE A 90 -20.18 -9.87 6.39
C ILE A 90 -19.48 -10.61 5.25
N SER A 91 -18.25 -10.23 4.93
CA SER A 91 -17.35 -10.95 4.02
C SER A 91 -16.14 -11.45 4.79
N ALA A 92 -15.88 -12.75 4.76
CA ALA A 92 -14.66 -13.32 5.33
C ALA A 92 -13.64 -13.55 4.21
N LYS A 93 -12.42 -13.08 4.41
CA LYS A 93 -11.30 -13.35 3.51
C LYS A 93 -10.17 -14.03 4.30
N PRO A 94 -9.44 -14.96 3.69
CA PRO A 94 -8.21 -15.47 4.30
C PRO A 94 -7.25 -14.32 4.57
N VAL A 95 -6.42 -14.46 5.59
CA VAL A 95 -5.29 -13.56 5.78
C VAL A 95 -4.42 -13.70 4.55
N GLU A 96 -4.38 -12.68 3.71
CA GLU A 96 -3.46 -12.64 2.58
C GLU A 96 -2.06 -12.47 3.16
N ASP A 97 -1.30 -13.56 3.20
CA ASP A 97 0.14 -13.48 3.26
C ASP A 97 0.57 -12.75 1.98
N SER A 98 0.86 -11.45 2.09
CA SER A 98 1.51 -10.73 1.00
C SER A 98 2.69 -11.58 0.55
N PRO A 99 2.77 -11.96 -0.74
CA PRO A 99 3.79 -12.89 -1.17
C PRO A 99 5.15 -12.29 -0.84
N TRP A 100 5.86 -12.89 0.11
CA TRP A 100 7.08 -12.31 0.70
C TRP A 100 8.13 -11.95 -0.38
N TYR A 101 8.13 -12.69 -1.49
CA TYR A 101 8.96 -12.43 -2.66
C TYR A 101 8.62 -11.11 -3.38
N MET A 102 7.34 -10.71 -3.44
CA MET A 102 6.95 -9.41 -4.02
C MET A 102 7.42 -8.25 -3.14
N THR A 103 7.30 -8.38 -1.82
CA THR A 103 7.81 -7.37 -0.87
C THR A 103 9.32 -7.20 -1.02
N ILE A 104 10.08 -8.29 -1.11
CA ILE A 104 11.53 -8.25 -1.32
C ILE A 104 11.86 -7.61 -2.67
N LEU A 105 11.20 -8.02 -3.76
CA LEU A 105 11.46 -7.47 -5.09
C LEU A 105 11.20 -5.96 -5.15
N ILE A 106 10.08 -5.49 -4.59
CA ILE A 106 9.73 -4.06 -4.55
C ILE A 106 10.71 -3.30 -3.66
N SER A 107 11.11 -3.87 -2.52
CA SER A 107 12.05 -3.22 -1.60
C SER A 107 13.47 -3.15 -2.16
N TRP A 108 13.89 -4.13 -2.95
CA TRP A 108 15.25 -4.19 -3.52
C TRP A 108 15.33 -3.50 -4.88
N PHE A 109 14.20 -3.29 -5.57
CA PHE A 109 14.15 -2.63 -6.86
C PHE A 109 14.87 -1.26 -6.87
N PRO A 110 14.67 -0.34 -5.89
CA PRO A 110 15.41 0.93 -5.85
C PRO A 110 16.93 0.73 -5.74
N MET A 111 17.38 -0.21 -4.90
CA MET A 111 18.80 -0.51 -4.72
C MET A 111 19.41 -1.09 -6.01
N LEU A 112 18.73 -2.05 -6.64
CA LEU A 112 19.17 -2.65 -7.90
C LEU A 112 19.22 -1.63 -9.03
N LEU A 113 18.26 -0.70 -9.07
CA LEU A 113 18.26 0.39 -10.04
C LEU A 113 19.48 1.31 -9.82
N LEU A 114 19.76 1.70 -8.59
CA LEU A 114 20.95 2.49 -8.25
C LEU A 114 22.25 1.78 -8.63
N ILE A 115 22.37 0.48 -8.33
CA ILE A 115 23.52 -0.34 -8.73
C ILE A 115 23.64 -0.41 -10.26
N GLY A 116 22.53 -0.59 -10.98
CA GLY A 116 22.51 -0.61 -12.44
C GLY A 116 22.97 0.71 -13.05
N VAL A 117 22.51 1.84 -12.51
CA VAL A 117 22.95 3.18 -12.90
C VAL A 117 24.43 3.40 -12.56
N TRP A 118 24.88 2.95 -11.39
CA TRP A 118 26.27 3.05 -10.97
C TRP A 118 27.22 2.24 -11.87
N ILE A 119 26.88 1.00 -12.21
CA ILE A 119 27.62 0.18 -13.17
C ILE A 119 27.64 0.83 -14.55
N PHE A 120 26.52 1.41 -14.98
CA PHE A 120 26.43 2.14 -16.25
C PHE A 120 27.42 3.32 -16.28
N PHE A 121 27.51 4.10 -15.21
CA PHE A 121 28.49 5.19 -15.08
C PHE A 121 29.94 4.68 -15.13
N MET A 122 30.26 3.62 -14.37
CA MET A 122 31.60 3.03 -14.35
C MET A 122 32.02 2.55 -15.75
N ARG A 123 31.11 1.90 -16.48
CA ARG A 123 31.36 1.45 -17.84
C ARG A 123 31.55 2.61 -18.82
N GLN A 124 30.84 3.71 -18.63
CA GLN A 124 30.94 4.88 -19.51
C GLN A 124 32.22 5.69 -19.28
N MET A 125 32.74 5.75 -18.04
CA MET A 125 33.99 6.47 -17.73
C MET A 125 35.25 5.71 -18.14
N GLN A 126 35.23 4.36 -18.18
CA GLN A 126 36.38 3.55 -18.61
C GLN A 126 36.50 3.39 -20.14
N GLY A 127 35.45 3.66 -20.92
CA GLY A 127 35.46 3.54 -22.39
C GLY A 127 35.88 4.81 -23.15
N GLY A 128 36.52 5.76 -22.48
CA GLY A 128 36.92 7.06 -23.02
C GLY A 128 38.44 7.23 -23.22
N GLY A 129 39.11 6.17 -23.68
CA GLY A 129 40.44 6.24 -24.31
C GLY A 129 40.30 6.35 -25.81
#